data_AF-A0A6A6FE35-F1
#
_entry.id   AF-A0A6A6FE35-F1
#
_cell.length_a   1.000
_cell.length_b   1.000
_cell.length_c   1.000
_cell.angle_alpha   90.00
_cell.angle_beta   90.00
_cell.angle_gamma   90.00
#
_symmetry.space_group_name_H-M   'P 1'
#
loop_
_entity.id
_entity.type
_entity.pdbx_description
1 polymer ?
#
loop_
_entity_poly.entity_id
_entity_poly.type
_entity_poly.pdbx_seq_one_letter_code
_entity_poly.pdbx_strand_id
1 'polypeptide(L)'
;IGMATVAHGSHLQTAYTLALQTHLTYANLHAYPTHLLTHPILPGLWTKECHLLSVLLSELSNPNPSTRLHWLIWLDADTIIMNPRIPLSTFLPPDDQEAKGFAHDLHMLYTRDWNGLNNGVFFLRVSEWSVEFLSAVLALRSFKPEEELRFTEQSAMEKVMGMGKFEQGVVEVPPFWFNSYVPEGEGGEGETEGDEDKFGYRRGQFLVHFAGKGDKEGEMGKWMDVLRRNRNVLEVEVEETNLGPQVEEFWRSAEEE
;
A
#
# COMPACT_ATOMS: atom_id res chain seq x y z
N ILE A 1 11.97 -1.23 -7.04
CA ILE A 1 10.77 -0.85 -6.26
C ILE A 1 11.23 0.07 -5.13
N GLY A 2 10.53 1.16 -4.85
CA GLY A 2 10.78 2.04 -3.70
C GLY A 2 9.59 2.08 -2.74
N MET A 3 9.85 2.49 -1.50
CA MET A 3 8.83 2.64 -0.46
C MET A 3 8.64 4.11 -0.10
N ALA A 4 7.43 4.51 0.23
CA ALA A 4 7.12 5.82 0.76
C ALA A 4 6.20 5.71 1.99
N THR A 5 6.49 6.47 3.05
CA THR A 5 5.69 6.47 4.28
C THR A 5 5.84 7.77 5.06
N VAL A 6 5.00 7.97 6.07
CA VAL A 6 5.03 9.12 6.98
C VAL A 6 6.11 8.93 8.04
N ALA A 7 6.94 9.96 8.21
CA ALA A 7 7.95 10.07 9.26
C ALA A 7 7.89 11.44 9.93
N HIS A 8 6.68 11.95 10.20
CA HIS A 8 6.47 13.15 11.00
C HIS A 8 5.24 13.06 11.92
N GLY A 9 5.06 14.08 12.75
CA GLY A 9 3.90 14.24 13.65
C GLY A 9 4.21 13.86 15.09
N SER A 10 3.35 14.31 16.00
CA SER A 10 3.47 14.06 17.45
C SER A 10 3.41 12.58 17.82
N HIS A 11 2.86 11.75 16.95
CA HIS A 11 2.73 10.31 17.16
C HIS A 11 4.05 9.54 17.05
N LEU A 12 5.12 10.13 16.48
CA LEU A 12 6.46 9.49 16.42
C LEU A 12 7.20 9.38 17.76
N GLN A 13 6.50 9.53 18.88
CA GLN A 13 7.01 9.24 20.23
C GLN A 13 6.35 7.99 20.84
N THR A 14 5.63 7.20 20.02
CA THR A 14 4.70 6.15 20.47
C THR A 14 4.80 4.85 19.65
N ALA A 15 3.73 4.04 19.60
CA ALA A 15 3.64 2.83 18.77
C ALA A 15 3.91 3.09 17.28
N TYR A 16 3.64 4.31 16.78
CA TYR A 16 3.96 4.70 15.39
C TYR A 16 5.47 4.67 15.10
N THR A 17 6.32 4.92 16.09
CA THR A 17 7.78 4.79 15.94
C THR A 17 8.18 3.34 15.72
N LEU A 18 7.52 2.42 16.43
CA LEU A 18 7.76 0.99 16.28
C LEU A 18 7.25 0.49 14.92
N ALA A 19 6.07 0.95 14.48
CA ALA A 19 5.58 0.69 13.13
C ALA A 19 6.56 1.18 12.07
N LEU A 20 7.03 2.44 12.14
CA LEU A 20 8.04 2.97 11.22
C LEU A 20 9.33 2.13 11.25
N GLN A 21 9.76 1.63 12.41
CA GLN A 21 10.90 0.73 12.49
C GLN A 21 10.69 -0.57 11.71
N THR A 22 9.46 -1.14 11.67
CA THR A 22 9.19 -2.32 10.85
C THR A 22 9.35 -2.01 9.35
N HIS A 23 8.90 -0.83 8.91
CA HIS A 23 9.06 -0.35 7.53
C HIS A 23 10.53 -0.20 7.14
N LEU A 24 11.31 0.50 7.97
CA LEU A 24 12.73 0.72 7.72
C LEU A 24 13.53 -0.59 7.76
N THR A 25 13.18 -1.51 8.67
CA THR A 25 13.81 -2.83 8.75
C THR A 25 13.56 -3.63 7.48
N TYR A 26 12.30 -3.66 7.01
CA TYR A 26 11.92 -4.33 5.78
C TYR A 26 12.59 -3.72 4.55
N ALA A 27 12.57 -2.39 4.43
CA ALA A 27 13.23 -1.69 3.33
C ALA A 27 14.72 -2.01 3.26
N ASN A 28 15.40 -2.04 4.42
CA ASN A 28 16.81 -2.39 4.49
C ASN A 28 17.06 -3.86 4.13
N LEU A 29 16.20 -4.79 4.56
CA LEU A 29 16.31 -6.21 4.25
C LEU A 29 16.29 -6.47 2.72
N HIS A 30 15.43 -5.75 1.99
CA HIS A 30 15.25 -5.91 0.55
C HIS A 30 15.97 -4.86 -0.30
N ALA A 31 16.78 -4.01 0.32
CA ALA A 31 17.47 -2.88 -0.33
C ALA A 31 16.53 -1.94 -1.11
N TYR A 32 15.30 -1.71 -0.61
CA TYR A 32 14.37 -0.76 -1.21
C TYR A 32 14.70 0.68 -0.77
N PRO A 33 14.90 1.61 -1.73
CA PRO A 33 14.98 3.04 -1.41
C PRO A 33 13.70 3.49 -0.68
N THR A 34 13.88 4.23 0.41
CA THR A 34 12.76 4.68 1.24
C THR A 34 12.64 6.22 1.21
N HIS A 35 11.48 6.71 0.79
CA HIS A 35 11.12 8.11 0.76
C HIS A 35 10.29 8.44 2.00
N LEU A 36 10.91 9.18 2.93
CA LEU A 36 10.26 9.55 4.18
C LEU A 36 9.61 10.92 4.06
N LEU A 37 8.31 10.98 4.28
CA LEU A 37 7.58 12.23 4.44
C LEU A 37 7.83 12.77 5.85
N THR A 38 8.80 13.67 6.00
CA THR A 38 9.29 14.17 7.30
C THR A 38 8.63 15.47 7.77
N HIS A 39 7.77 16.07 6.95
CA HIS A 39 6.98 17.23 7.31
C HIS A 39 5.75 17.33 6.39
N PRO A 40 4.62 17.89 6.87
CA PRO A 40 3.45 18.12 6.02
C PRO A 40 3.80 19.09 4.87
N ILE A 41 3.47 18.71 3.64
CA ILE A 41 3.60 19.58 2.46
C ILE A 41 2.28 20.32 2.20
N LEU A 42 1.16 19.60 2.34
CA LEU A 42 -0.19 20.14 2.25
C LEU A 42 -0.98 19.85 3.53
N PRO A 43 -2.07 20.59 3.81
CA PRO A 43 -2.88 20.35 5.00
C PRO A 43 -3.52 18.95 4.99
N GLY A 44 -3.60 18.34 6.18
CA GLY A 44 -4.27 17.06 6.37
C GLY A 44 -3.57 15.92 5.63
N LEU A 45 -4.36 14.95 5.17
CA LEU A 45 -3.87 13.73 4.57
C LEU A 45 -3.44 13.89 3.09
N TRP A 46 -3.82 14.99 2.43
CA TRP A 46 -3.39 15.38 1.08
C TRP A 46 -1.86 15.50 0.89
N THR A 47 -1.11 15.55 1.99
CA THR A 47 0.35 15.56 1.95
C THR A 47 0.92 14.27 1.35
N LYS A 48 0.20 13.15 1.43
CA LYS A 48 0.57 11.86 0.86
C LYS A 48 0.72 11.95 -0.66
N GLU A 49 -0.33 12.40 -1.34
CA GLU A 49 -0.36 12.52 -2.79
C GLU A 49 0.67 13.54 -3.28
N CYS A 50 0.86 14.62 -2.53
CA CYS A 50 1.88 15.62 -2.85
C CYS A 50 3.30 15.07 -2.73
N HIS A 51 3.57 14.28 -1.68
CA HIS A 51 4.86 13.64 -1.49
C HIS A 51 5.15 12.63 -2.61
N LEU A 52 4.20 11.74 -2.90
CA LEU A 52 4.33 10.76 -3.98
C LEU A 52 4.55 11.45 -5.33
N LEU A 53 3.81 12.52 -5.64
CA LEU A 53 3.99 13.31 -6.85
C LEU A 53 5.42 13.90 -6.92
N SER A 54 5.96 14.38 -5.81
CA SER A 54 7.35 14.89 -5.77
C SER A 54 8.38 13.80 -6.08
N VAL A 55 8.18 12.57 -5.57
CA VAL A 55 9.06 11.43 -5.83
C VAL A 55 8.96 11.02 -7.30
N LEU A 56 7.75 10.92 -7.86
CA LEU A 56 7.53 10.60 -9.27
C LEU A 56 8.23 11.59 -10.20
N LEU A 57 8.08 12.89 -9.94
CA LEU A 57 8.73 13.95 -10.73
C LEU A 57 10.25 13.85 -10.63
N SER A 58 10.80 13.57 -9.43
CA SER A 58 12.24 13.36 -9.24
C SER A 58 12.75 12.16 -10.05
N GLU A 59 12.08 11.01 -9.95
CA GLU A 59 12.45 9.81 -10.69
C GLU A 59 12.36 10.03 -12.21
N LEU A 60 11.28 10.64 -12.71
CA LEU A 60 11.13 10.91 -14.14
C LEU A 60 12.10 11.96 -14.68
N SER A 61 12.61 12.86 -13.82
CA SER A 61 13.67 13.81 -14.20
C SER A 61 15.02 13.14 -14.44
N ASN A 62 15.24 11.92 -13.95
CA ASN A 62 16.43 11.14 -14.25
C ASN A 62 16.35 10.61 -15.70
N PRO A 63 17.26 11.03 -16.61
CA PRO A 63 17.21 10.63 -18.00
C PRO A 63 17.60 9.17 -18.25
N ASN A 64 18.13 8.45 -17.24
CA ASN A 64 18.55 7.06 -17.37
C ASN A 64 17.46 6.10 -16.82
N PRO A 65 16.67 5.43 -17.68
CA PRO A 65 15.60 4.55 -17.26
C PRO A 65 16.08 3.37 -16.41
N SER A 66 17.29 2.86 -16.65
CA SER A 66 17.84 1.70 -15.93
C SER A 66 18.14 1.96 -14.44
N THR A 67 18.13 3.23 -14.04
CA THR A 67 18.39 3.64 -12.65
C THR A 67 17.15 4.17 -11.93
N ARG A 68 16.03 4.30 -12.64
CA ARG A 68 14.77 4.77 -12.05
C ARG A 68 14.10 3.64 -11.31
N LEU A 69 13.34 4.00 -10.28
CA LEU A 69 12.35 3.10 -9.71
C LEU A 69 11.28 2.78 -10.78
N HIS A 70 10.82 1.54 -10.82
CA HIS A 70 9.68 1.15 -11.66
C HIS A 70 8.36 1.34 -10.92
N TRP A 71 8.33 0.97 -9.64
CA TRP A 71 7.16 1.00 -8.78
C TRP A 71 7.49 1.63 -7.43
N LEU A 72 6.51 2.35 -6.88
CA LEU A 72 6.47 2.83 -5.51
C LEU A 72 5.35 2.08 -4.77
N ILE A 73 5.57 1.77 -3.50
CA ILE A 73 4.49 1.43 -2.56
C ILE A 73 4.35 2.55 -1.54
N TRP A 74 3.12 3.02 -1.33
CA TRP A 74 2.79 3.87 -0.20
C TRP A 74 2.33 3.02 0.98
N LEU A 75 2.78 3.37 2.19
CA LEU A 75 2.39 2.71 3.44
C LEU A 75 1.98 3.77 4.47
N ASP A 76 0.71 3.76 4.89
CA ASP A 76 0.21 4.62 5.95
C ASP A 76 0.93 4.34 7.30
N ALA A 77 1.01 5.38 8.14
CA ALA A 77 1.78 5.36 9.37
C ALA A 77 1.25 4.36 10.42
N ASP A 78 -0.05 4.04 10.34
CA ASP A 78 -0.76 3.09 11.19
C ASP A 78 -0.83 1.71 10.53
N THR A 79 0.28 1.26 9.96
CA THR A 79 0.46 -0.10 9.48
C THR A 79 1.67 -0.76 10.15
N ILE A 80 1.69 -2.08 10.24
CA ILE A 80 2.84 -2.85 10.76
C ILE A 80 3.17 -3.94 9.76
N ILE A 81 4.44 -4.02 9.33
CA ILE A 81 4.92 -5.14 8.52
C ILE A 81 5.09 -6.34 9.44
N MET A 82 4.29 -7.38 9.16
CA MET A 82 4.20 -8.60 9.97
C MET A 82 5.10 -9.71 9.43
N ASN A 83 5.22 -9.83 8.12
CA ASN A 83 6.12 -10.78 7.47
C ASN A 83 7.09 -10.04 6.55
N PRO A 84 8.33 -9.76 7.01
CA PRO A 84 9.31 -9.07 6.20
C PRO A 84 9.95 -9.99 5.14
N ARG A 85 9.65 -11.29 5.10
CA ARG A 85 10.19 -12.22 4.10
C ARG A 85 9.54 -12.06 2.73
N ILE A 86 8.31 -11.53 2.66
CA ILE A 86 7.58 -11.35 1.41
C ILE A 86 8.18 -10.16 0.63
N PRO A 87 8.84 -10.37 -0.52
CA PRO A 87 9.33 -9.27 -1.36
C PRO A 87 8.17 -8.49 -1.99
N LEU A 88 8.33 -7.18 -2.21
CA LEU A 88 7.28 -6.37 -2.85
C LEU A 88 6.97 -6.82 -4.28
N SER A 89 7.95 -7.40 -4.97
CA SER A 89 7.77 -7.95 -6.31
C SER A 89 6.77 -9.11 -6.35
N THR A 90 6.51 -9.78 -5.22
CA THR A 90 5.50 -10.84 -5.15
C THR A 90 4.12 -10.37 -5.57
N PHE A 91 3.78 -9.10 -5.34
CA PHE A 91 2.45 -8.55 -5.64
C PHE A 91 2.32 -7.96 -7.04
N LEU A 92 3.44 -7.71 -7.72
CA LEU A 92 3.46 -7.02 -9.00
C LEU A 92 3.27 -8.01 -10.16
N PRO A 93 2.83 -7.54 -11.34
CA PRO A 93 2.81 -8.39 -12.53
C PRO A 93 4.19 -8.97 -12.81
N PRO A 94 4.28 -10.23 -13.28
CA PRO A 94 5.52 -10.83 -13.77
C PRO A 94 6.17 -10.00 -14.90
N ASP A 95 7.50 -10.02 -14.99
CA ASP A 95 8.28 -9.19 -15.93
C ASP A 95 7.90 -9.42 -17.41
N ASP A 96 7.53 -10.65 -17.77
CA ASP A 96 7.12 -11.02 -19.14
C ASP A 96 5.73 -10.46 -19.50
N GLN A 97 4.83 -10.37 -18.52
CA GLN A 97 3.53 -9.73 -18.66
C GLN A 97 3.65 -8.20 -18.65
N GLU A 98 4.55 -7.62 -17.84
CA GLU A 98 4.78 -6.16 -17.82
C GLU A 98 5.22 -5.60 -19.19
N ALA A 99 5.83 -6.45 -20.03
CA ALA A 99 6.27 -6.05 -21.36
C ALA A 99 5.14 -5.83 -22.37
N LYS A 100 3.94 -6.45 -22.20
CA LYS A 100 2.82 -6.42 -23.17
C LYS A 100 1.46 -6.69 -22.52
N GLY A 101 0.37 -6.21 -23.13
CA GLY A 101 -0.99 -6.56 -22.69
C GLY A 101 -1.43 -5.77 -21.44
N PHE A 102 -2.39 -6.31 -20.68
CA PHE A 102 -3.02 -5.63 -19.54
C PHE A 102 -2.00 -5.09 -18.52
N ALA A 103 -1.03 -5.91 -18.12
CA ALA A 103 0.01 -5.53 -17.16
C ALA A 103 0.95 -4.41 -17.67
N HIS A 104 1.04 -4.22 -18.99
CA HIS A 104 1.79 -3.11 -19.59
C HIS A 104 1.11 -1.76 -19.34
N ASP A 105 -0.21 -1.71 -19.44
CA ASP A 105 -1.00 -0.48 -19.26
C ASP A 105 -1.35 -0.22 -17.79
N LEU A 106 -0.96 -1.12 -16.89
CA LEU A 106 -1.22 -1.00 -15.47
C LEU A 106 -0.26 -0.01 -14.79
N HIS A 107 -0.83 0.90 -13.99
CA HIS A 107 -0.08 1.92 -13.26
C HIS A 107 -0.37 1.95 -11.76
N MET A 108 -1.45 1.33 -11.28
CA MET A 108 -1.78 1.31 -9.85
C MET A 108 -2.43 -0.01 -9.44
N LEU A 109 -1.94 -0.61 -8.35
CA LEU A 109 -2.62 -1.72 -7.67
C LEU A 109 -3.24 -1.15 -6.40
N TYR A 110 -4.53 -1.35 -6.22
CA TYR A 110 -5.28 -0.81 -5.09
C TYR A 110 -6.18 -1.87 -4.45
N THR A 111 -6.68 -1.55 -3.26
CA THR A 111 -7.55 -2.45 -2.49
C THR A 111 -8.85 -1.74 -2.14
N ARG A 112 -9.93 -2.50 -1.96
CA ARG A 112 -11.21 -2.00 -1.44
C ARG A 112 -11.59 -2.63 -0.12
N ASP A 113 -12.39 -1.91 0.64
CA ASP A 113 -13.11 -2.42 1.80
C ASP A 113 -14.61 -2.10 1.70
N TRP A 114 -15.35 -2.29 2.80
CA TRP A 114 -16.79 -2.02 2.86
C TRP A 114 -17.18 -0.55 2.60
N ASN A 115 -16.22 0.39 2.55
CA ASN A 115 -16.43 1.80 2.21
C ASN A 115 -15.93 2.19 0.81
N GLY A 116 -15.47 1.26 -0.02
CA GLY A 116 -14.91 1.55 -1.33
C GLY A 116 -13.38 1.49 -1.33
N LEU A 117 -12.72 2.39 -2.08
CA LEU A 117 -11.25 2.46 -2.11
C LEU A 117 -10.67 2.59 -0.70
N ASN A 118 -9.63 1.82 -0.38
CA ASN A 118 -8.74 2.07 0.74
C ASN A 118 -7.35 2.41 0.19
N ASN A 119 -6.89 3.65 0.40
CA ASN A 119 -5.60 4.12 -0.13
C ASN A 119 -4.50 4.20 0.94
N GLY A 120 -4.63 3.43 2.03
CA GLY A 120 -3.61 3.37 3.08
C GLY A 120 -2.40 2.54 2.68
N VAL A 121 -2.58 1.54 1.81
CA VAL A 121 -1.49 0.85 1.12
C VAL A 121 -1.86 0.62 -0.34
N PHE A 122 -1.00 1.06 -1.25
CA PHE A 122 -1.19 0.85 -2.69
C PHE A 122 0.14 0.96 -3.43
N PHE A 123 0.20 0.32 -4.60
CA PHE A 123 1.33 0.45 -5.51
C PHE A 123 1.03 1.48 -6.60
N LEU A 124 2.05 2.22 -7.01
CA LEU A 124 1.98 3.21 -8.07
C LEU A 124 3.24 3.14 -8.94
N ARG A 125 3.07 2.94 -10.25
CA ARG A 125 4.16 2.88 -11.21
C ARG A 125 4.79 4.26 -11.39
N VAL A 126 6.10 4.33 -11.55
CA VAL A 126 6.81 5.55 -11.95
C VAL A 126 6.57 5.79 -13.44
N SER A 127 5.63 6.68 -13.75
CA SER A 127 5.18 6.93 -15.12
C SER A 127 4.54 8.30 -15.26
N GLU A 128 4.44 8.80 -16.49
CA GLU A 128 3.71 10.05 -16.79
C GLU A 128 2.25 9.95 -16.37
N TRP A 129 1.62 8.79 -16.59
CA TRP A 129 0.26 8.50 -16.13
C TRP A 129 0.09 8.80 -14.63
N SER A 130 1.01 8.34 -13.79
CA SER A 130 0.93 8.52 -12.33
C SER A 130 1.11 9.98 -11.92
N VAL A 131 1.93 10.75 -12.64
CA VAL A 131 2.07 12.19 -12.43
C VAL A 131 0.75 12.90 -12.75
N GLU A 132 0.15 12.60 -13.90
CA GLU A 132 -1.13 13.18 -14.29
C GLU A 132 -2.26 12.78 -13.36
N PHE A 133 -2.28 11.52 -12.92
CA PHE A 133 -3.25 10.98 -11.97
C PHE A 133 -3.19 11.72 -10.64
N LEU A 134 -2.04 11.76 -9.96
CA LEU A 134 -1.92 12.45 -8.67
C LEU A 134 -2.14 13.97 -8.80
N SER A 135 -1.77 14.56 -9.93
CA SER A 135 -2.07 15.97 -10.22
C SER A 135 -3.58 16.20 -10.29
N ALA A 136 -4.33 15.31 -10.96
CA ALA A 136 -5.79 15.37 -11.02
C ALA A 136 -6.44 15.16 -9.65
N VAL A 137 -5.95 14.21 -8.84
CA VAL A 137 -6.44 13.97 -7.47
C VAL A 137 -6.29 15.24 -6.61
N LEU A 138 -5.10 15.84 -6.61
CA LEU A 138 -4.82 17.06 -5.85
C LEU A 138 -5.65 18.25 -6.35
N ALA A 139 -5.89 18.33 -7.65
CA ALA A 139 -6.63 19.42 -8.27
C ALA A 139 -8.16 19.30 -8.08
N LEU A 140 -8.69 18.10 -7.86
CA LEU A 140 -10.13 17.83 -7.81
C LEU A 140 -10.86 18.76 -6.83
N ARG A 141 -10.35 18.93 -5.61
CA ARG A 141 -10.96 19.80 -4.59
C ARG A 141 -11.04 21.28 -4.99
N SER A 142 -10.20 21.72 -5.93
CA SER A 142 -10.17 23.10 -6.42
C SER A 142 -11.10 23.30 -7.61
N PHE A 143 -11.18 22.31 -8.51
CA PHE A 143 -11.97 22.41 -9.74
C PHE A 143 -13.39 21.87 -9.61
N LYS A 144 -13.65 21.03 -8.61
CA LYS A 144 -14.97 20.51 -8.26
C LYS A 144 -15.24 20.63 -6.74
N PRO A 145 -15.26 21.84 -6.19
CA PRO A 145 -15.42 22.07 -4.75
C PRO A 145 -16.75 21.57 -4.19
N GLU A 146 -17.76 21.38 -5.03
CA GLU A 146 -19.08 20.84 -4.69
C GLU A 146 -19.11 19.31 -4.50
N GLU A 147 -18.06 18.59 -4.94
CA GLU A 147 -17.99 17.14 -4.79
C GLU A 147 -17.83 16.76 -3.31
N GLU A 148 -18.68 15.84 -2.85
CA GLU A 148 -18.55 15.30 -1.51
C GLU A 148 -17.35 14.34 -1.44
N LEU A 149 -16.39 14.68 -0.58
CA LEU A 149 -15.18 13.91 -0.32
C LEU A 149 -15.21 13.35 1.10
N ARG A 150 -16.08 12.35 1.33
CA ARG A 150 -16.33 11.72 2.65
C ARG A 150 -15.03 11.30 3.36
N PHE A 151 -14.06 10.80 2.59
CA PHE A 151 -12.74 10.38 3.06
C PHE A 151 -11.64 11.24 2.40
N THR A 152 -11.89 12.54 2.26
CA THR A 152 -10.89 13.53 1.80
C THR A 152 -10.18 13.12 0.50
N GLU A 153 -8.85 12.99 0.51
CA GLU A 153 -8.02 12.59 -0.63
C GLU A 153 -8.30 11.17 -1.12
N GLN A 154 -8.74 10.24 -0.26
CA GLN A 154 -9.14 8.90 -0.68
C GLN A 154 -10.39 8.97 -1.58
N SER A 155 -11.40 9.74 -1.19
CA SER A 155 -12.58 9.96 -2.03
C SER A 155 -12.23 10.68 -3.33
N ALA A 156 -11.25 11.59 -3.30
CA ALA A 156 -10.78 12.25 -4.51
C ALA A 156 -10.08 11.27 -5.46
N MET A 157 -9.20 10.42 -4.92
CA MET A 157 -8.52 9.37 -5.66
C MET A 157 -9.51 8.42 -6.32
N GLU A 158 -10.50 7.91 -5.58
CA GLU A 158 -11.54 7.03 -6.10
C GLU A 158 -12.33 7.67 -7.25
N LYS A 159 -12.70 8.95 -7.13
CA LYS A 159 -13.40 9.69 -8.20
C LYS A 159 -12.52 9.87 -9.44
N VAL A 160 -11.23 10.16 -9.28
CA VAL A 160 -10.29 10.32 -10.41
C VAL A 160 -10.04 8.98 -11.10
N MET A 161 -9.93 7.88 -10.36
CA MET A 161 -9.79 6.53 -10.93
C MET A 161 -10.94 6.19 -11.87
N GLY A 162 -12.17 6.61 -11.55
CA GLY A 162 -13.35 6.40 -12.41
C GLY A 162 -13.46 7.34 -13.61
N MET A 163 -12.49 8.21 -13.88
CA MET A 163 -12.49 9.04 -15.09
C MET A 163 -11.91 8.24 -16.25
N GLY A 164 -12.49 8.36 -17.46
CA GLY A 164 -12.09 7.55 -18.62
C GLY A 164 -10.61 7.62 -19.03
N LYS A 165 -9.87 8.65 -18.59
CA LYS A 165 -8.40 8.72 -18.78
C LYS A 165 -7.63 7.74 -17.89
N PHE A 166 -8.14 7.44 -16.70
CA PHE A 166 -7.43 6.71 -15.65
C PHE A 166 -8.00 5.32 -15.39
N GLU A 167 -9.25 5.05 -15.76
CA GLU A 167 -9.95 3.80 -15.43
C GLU A 167 -9.22 2.52 -15.86
N GLN A 168 -8.53 2.54 -17.00
CA GLN A 168 -7.83 1.37 -17.54
C GLN A 168 -6.46 1.15 -16.89
N GLY A 169 -5.92 2.14 -16.18
CA GLY A 169 -4.58 2.11 -15.59
C GLY A 169 -4.53 1.58 -14.16
N VAL A 170 -5.64 1.07 -13.63
CA VAL A 170 -5.75 0.63 -12.23
C VAL A 170 -6.30 -0.80 -12.14
N VAL A 171 -5.83 -1.55 -11.14
CA VAL A 171 -6.35 -2.89 -10.86
C VAL A 171 -6.64 -3.05 -9.37
N GLU A 172 -7.81 -3.62 -9.08
CA GLU A 172 -8.16 -4.02 -7.73
C GLU A 172 -7.54 -5.38 -7.41
N VAL A 173 -6.91 -5.48 -6.25
CA VAL A 173 -6.36 -6.74 -5.74
C VAL A 173 -6.91 -7.03 -4.35
N PRO A 174 -6.86 -8.30 -3.90
CA PRO A 174 -7.37 -8.66 -2.59
C PRO A 174 -6.65 -7.91 -1.45
N PRO A 175 -7.37 -7.30 -0.48
CA PRO A 175 -6.75 -6.54 0.61
C PRO A 175 -5.77 -7.35 1.45
N PHE A 176 -6.03 -8.66 1.59
CA PHE A 176 -5.16 -9.54 2.36
C PHE A 176 -3.74 -9.70 1.77
N TRP A 177 -3.49 -9.21 0.57
CA TRP A 177 -2.14 -9.16 -0.01
C TRP A 177 -1.25 -8.16 0.74
N PHE A 178 -1.72 -6.93 0.94
CA PHE A 178 -0.88 -5.86 1.50
C PHE A 178 -1.62 -4.74 2.25
N ASN A 179 -2.93 -4.85 2.44
CA ASN A 179 -3.74 -3.85 3.12
C ASN A 179 -4.80 -4.49 4.05
N SER A 180 -4.41 -5.55 4.77
CA SER A 180 -5.31 -6.32 5.62
C SER A 180 -5.66 -5.57 6.89
N TYR A 181 -6.91 -5.65 7.35
CA TYR A 181 -7.31 -5.14 8.65
C TYR A 181 -6.90 -6.06 9.80
N VAL A 182 -6.88 -5.49 11.00
CA VAL A 182 -6.85 -6.28 12.23
C VAL A 182 -8.12 -7.17 12.29
N PRO A 183 -7.99 -8.50 12.36
CA PRO A 183 -9.12 -9.41 12.44
C PRO A 183 -10.04 -9.14 13.62
N GLU A 184 -11.29 -9.56 13.50
CA GLU A 184 -12.26 -9.53 14.60
C GLU A 184 -11.93 -10.63 15.63
N GLY A 185 -11.60 -10.24 16.87
CA GLY A 185 -11.25 -11.17 17.97
C GLY A 185 -10.24 -10.59 18.95
N GLU A 186 -10.15 -11.14 20.17
CA GLU A 186 -9.18 -10.68 21.16
C GLU A 186 -7.76 -11.13 20.80
N GLY A 187 -6.89 -10.18 20.46
CA GLY A 187 -5.47 -10.29 20.83
C GLY A 187 -4.46 -10.75 19.79
N GLY A 188 -4.70 -10.63 18.48
CA GLY A 188 -3.67 -10.84 17.44
C GLY A 188 -3.03 -12.23 17.39
N GLU A 189 -3.49 -13.16 18.24
CA GLU A 189 -3.21 -14.60 18.20
C GLU A 189 -4.35 -15.36 17.51
N GLY A 190 -5.43 -14.67 17.14
CA GLY A 190 -6.54 -15.24 16.39
C GLY A 190 -6.08 -15.62 14.99
N GLU A 191 -5.90 -16.91 14.76
CA GLU A 191 -6.10 -17.48 13.44
C GLU A 191 -7.54 -17.11 13.05
N THR A 192 -7.71 -16.27 12.03
CA THR A 192 -8.99 -16.23 11.33
C THR A 192 -9.16 -17.60 10.69
N GLU A 193 -9.76 -18.51 11.46
CA GLU A 193 -10.24 -19.79 10.97
C GLU A 193 -11.36 -19.48 9.97
N GLY A 194 -10.99 -19.32 8.69
CA GLY A 194 -11.93 -19.33 7.58
C GLY A 194 -11.74 -18.20 6.57
N ASP A 195 -12.10 -18.50 5.33
CA ASP A 195 -12.21 -17.55 4.21
C ASP A 195 -13.36 -16.53 4.37
N GLU A 196 -13.99 -16.45 5.55
CA GLU A 196 -15.13 -15.58 5.82
C GLU A 196 -14.71 -14.11 6.04
N ASP A 197 -13.55 -13.87 6.68
CA ASP A 197 -12.99 -12.53 6.76
C ASP A 197 -12.16 -12.23 5.50
N LYS A 198 -12.80 -11.50 4.58
CA LYS A 198 -12.22 -11.10 3.30
C LYS A 198 -11.18 -9.99 3.42
N PHE A 199 -11.15 -9.30 4.56
CA PHE A 199 -10.33 -8.11 4.76
C PHE A 199 -9.29 -8.27 5.85
N GLY A 200 -9.47 -9.22 6.77
CA GLY A 200 -8.59 -9.45 7.90
C GLY A 200 -7.23 -10.04 7.53
N TYR A 201 -6.25 -9.71 8.37
CA TYR A 201 -4.91 -10.29 8.34
C TYR A 201 -4.94 -11.80 8.56
N ARG A 202 -4.14 -12.52 7.78
CA ARG A 202 -3.90 -13.96 7.96
C ARG A 202 -2.43 -14.19 8.31
N ARG A 203 -2.18 -15.22 9.12
CA ARG A 203 -0.83 -15.60 9.54
C ARG A 203 0.08 -15.79 8.33
N GLY A 204 1.28 -15.22 8.40
CA GLY A 204 2.27 -15.28 7.33
C GLY A 204 2.07 -14.22 6.23
N GLN A 205 1.01 -13.41 6.28
CA GLN A 205 0.83 -12.31 5.32
C GLN A 205 1.69 -11.09 5.66
N PHE A 206 1.81 -10.21 4.68
CA PHE A 206 2.78 -9.12 4.65
C PHE A 206 2.58 -8.08 5.76
N LEU A 207 1.37 -7.54 5.91
CA LEU A 207 1.14 -6.34 6.72
C LEU A 207 -0.28 -6.30 7.28
N VAL A 208 -0.43 -5.60 8.40
CA VAL A 208 -1.71 -5.29 9.04
C VAL A 208 -1.91 -3.78 9.19
N HIS A 209 -3.11 -3.31 8.88
CA HIS A 209 -3.51 -1.91 8.85
C HIS A 209 -4.55 -1.62 9.94
N PHE A 210 -4.30 -0.56 10.73
CA PHE A 210 -5.11 -0.17 11.88
C PHE A 210 -6.13 0.94 11.53
N ALA A 211 -6.48 1.08 10.26
CA ALA A 211 -7.51 2.02 9.81
C ALA A 211 -8.83 1.81 10.57
N GLY A 212 -9.48 2.93 10.90
CA GLY A 212 -10.78 2.93 11.59
C GLY A 212 -10.76 2.48 13.06
N LYS A 213 -9.63 2.01 13.63
CA LYS A 213 -9.56 1.65 15.06
C LYS A 213 -9.63 2.92 15.94
N GLY A 214 -10.38 2.82 17.05
CA GLY A 214 -10.52 3.91 18.01
C GLY A 214 -9.23 4.18 18.79
N ASP A 215 -8.73 3.15 19.49
CA ASP A 215 -7.42 3.17 20.16
C ASP A 215 -6.34 2.55 19.25
N LYS A 216 -5.94 3.29 18.20
CA LYS A 216 -4.92 2.80 17.26
C LYS A 216 -3.60 2.49 17.94
N GLU A 217 -3.16 3.36 18.84
CA GLU A 217 -1.84 3.23 19.49
C GLU A 217 -1.79 1.98 20.38
N GLY A 218 -2.84 1.74 21.17
CA GLY A 218 -2.95 0.53 21.99
C GLY A 218 -3.00 -0.75 21.14
N GLU A 219 -3.76 -0.76 20.04
CA GLU A 219 -3.83 -1.91 19.13
C GLU A 219 -2.50 -2.17 18.43
N MET A 220 -1.83 -1.13 17.92
CA MET A 220 -0.49 -1.26 17.34
C MET A 220 0.50 -1.81 18.36
N GLY A 221 0.44 -1.35 19.61
CA GLY A 221 1.26 -1.88 20.70
C GLY A 221 1.08 -3.39 20.92
N LYS A 222 -0.17 -3.87 20.95
CA LYS A 222 -0.49 -5.30 21.07
C LYS A 222 0.08 -6.12 19.91
N TRP A 223 -0.08 -5.64 18.68
CA TRP A 223 0.41 -6.32 17.49
C TRP A 223 1.93 -6.33 17.37
N MET A 224 2.60 -5.28 17.85
CA MET A 224 4.06 -5.30 17.99
C MET A 224 4.52 -6.40 18.97
N ASP A 225 3.78 -6.64 20.05
CA ASP A 225 4.09 -7.73 20.99
C ASP A 225 3.81 -9.11 20.39
N VAL A 226 2.73 -9.26 19.62
CA VAL A 226 2.44 -10.47 18.84
C VAL A 226 3.58 -10.76 17.87
N LEU A 227 4.00 -9.76 17.09
CA LEU A 227 5.12 -9.89 16.15
C LEU A 227 6.38 -10.36 16.88
N ARG A 228 6.75 -9.75 18.01
CA ARG A 228 7.93 -10.12 18.80
C ARG A 228 7.88 -11.55 19.33
N ARG A 229 6.73 -12.03 19.78
CA ARG A 229 6.56 -13.37 20.38
C ARG A 229 6.50 -14.48 19.33
N ASN A 230 5.98 -14.16 18.14
CA ASN A 230 5.60 -15.15 17.13
C ASN A 230 6.41 -15.05 15.82
N ARG A 231 7.59 -14.42 15.82
CA ARG A 231 8.42 -14.23 14.61
C ARG A 231 8.62 -15.51 13.80
N ASN A 232 8.95 -16.62 14.46
CA ASN A 232 9.25 -17.90 13.81
C ASN A 232 8.09 -18.47 12.98
N VAL A 233 6.86 -18.00 13.23
CA VAL A 233 5.65 -18.50 12.59
C VAL A 233 4.94 -17.45 11.72
N LEU A 234 5.33 -16.18 11.86
CA LEU A 234 4.83 -15.07 11.07
C LEU A 234 5.78 -14.73 9.91
N GLU A 235 7.10 -14.86 10.12
CA GLU A 235 8.14 -14.53 9.15
C GLU A 235 8.51 -15.75 8.30
N VAL A 236 7.58 -16.21 7.47
CA VAL A 236 7.72 -17.38 6.59
C VAL A 236 7.94 -16.98 5.13
N GLU A 237 8.59 -17.83 4.34
CA GLU A 237 8.82 -17.53 2.92
C GLU A 237 7.51 -17.59 2.11
N VAL A 238 7.48 -16.97 0.92
CA VAL A 238 6.26 -16.87 0.09
C VAL A 238 5.68 -18.25 -0.22
N GLU A 239 6.54 -19.24 -0.46
CA GLU A 239 6.21 -20.62 -0.78
C GLU A 239 5.53 -21.37 0.38
N GLU A 240 5.70 -20.89 1.61
CA GLU A 240 5.07 -21.43 2.81
C GLU A 240 3.69 -20.80 3.08
N THR A 241 3.27 -19.86 2.22
CA THR A 241 1.98 -19.18 2.30
C THR A 241 1.08 -19.54 1.12
N ASN A 242 -0.22 -19.29 1.25
CA ASN A 242 -1.13 -19.36 0.11
C ASN A 242 -1.03 -18.14 -0.83
N LEU A 243 -0.20 -17.14 -0.50
CA LEU A 243 -0.11 -15.89 -1.26
C LEU A 243 0.49 -16.13 -2.65
N GLY A 244 1.60 -16.87 -2.76
CA GLY A 244 2.28 -17.10 -4.03
C GLY A 244 1.35 -17.66 -5.12
N PRO A 245 0.71 -18.82 -4.88
CA PRO A 245 -0.25 -19.39 -5.83
C PRO A 245 -1.45 -18.47 -6.14
N GLN A 246 -1.93 -17.71 -5.15
CA GLN A 246 -3.05 -16.77 -5.36
C GLN A 246 -2.66 -15.59 -6.27
N VAL A 247 -1.46 -15.06 -6.12
CA VAL A 247 -0.98 -13.95 -6.95
C VAL A 247 -0.68 -14.43 -8.38
N GLU A 248 -0.06 -15.60 -8.51
CA GLU A 248 0.22 -16.20 -9.83
C GLU A 248 -1.08 -16.46 -10.60
N GLU A 249 -2.09 -17.04 -9.95
CA GLU A 249 -3.40 -17.30 -10.55
C GLU A 249 -4.11 -16.01 -10.98
N PHE A 250 -4.04 -14.97 -10.16
CA PHE A 250 -4.63 -13.67 -10.44
C PHE A 250 -4.03 -13.06 -11.71
N TRP A 251 -2.70 -12.99 -11.79
CA TRP A 251 -2.02 -12.40 -12.95
C TRP A 251 -2.19 -13.22 -14.23
N ARG A 252 -2.25 -14.55 -14.12
CA ARG A 252 -2.60 -15.40 -15.27
C ARG A 252 -4.00 -15.11 -15.79
N SER A 253 -4.99 -15.00 -14.89
CA SER A 253 -6.38 -14.75 -15.27
C SER A 253 -6.57 -13.35 -15.86
N ALA A 254 -5.86 -12.34 -15.33
CA ALA A 254 -5.93 -10.96 -15.81
C ALA A 254 -5.38 -10.75 -17.22
N GLU A 255 -4.54 -11.67 -17.74
CA GLU A 255 -4.09 -11.64 -19.14
C GLU A 255 -5.08 -12.26 -20.13
N GLU A 256 -5.97 -13.13 -19.64
CA GLU A 256 -6.93 -13.86 -20.49
C GLU A 256 -8.21 -13.06 -20.80
N GLU A 257 -8.47 -11.97 -20.06
CA GLU A 257 -9.60 -11.05 -20.21
C GLU A 257 -9.34 -9.93 -21.23
#